data_AF-A0A812L9K2-F1
#
_entry.id   AF-A0A812L9K2-F1
#
_cell.length_a   1.000
_cell.length_b   1.000
_cell.length_c   1.000
_cell.angle_alpha   90.00
_cell.angle_beta   90.00
_cell.angle_gamma   90.00
#
_symmetry.space_group_name_H-M   'P 1'
#
loop_
_entity.id
_entity.type
_entity.pdbx_description
1 polymer ?
#
loop_
_entity_poly.entity_id
_entity_poly.type
_entity_poly.pdbx_seq_one_letter_code
_entity_poly.pdbx_strand_id
1 'polypeptide(L)'
;MSAASPSAASTAERVSVFIKYGQWDLARELIPTAVTKSAPLYLLEAQAFHARAFFGNDQDRDGDMQRACEGAQAVINMASTASADQALLAQALLVRANTLANLASRVKEFKGSLGEATSAVQQAESVLKELAEPDVANAYRIRGVINQAWHHLRPDDKWLRQVQKNFLAAIREYERHGKEESSKWCAVSHWNMYIILQSLNREKAAVSFLKRAVDLREKAQGYEHPYTRSYRRQLRSLEVCMGDAEMKQIVQNELHKYDRYFGPGF
;
A
#
# COMPACT_ATOMS: atom_id res chain seq x y z
N MET A 1 -34.19 -6.44 -29.29
CA MET A 1 -33.89 -6.76 -27.88
C MET A 1 -32.86 -5.75 -27.42
N SER A 2 -33.28 -4.77 -26.60
CA SER A 2 -32.38 -3.74 -26.06
C SER A 2 -31.49 -4.38 -24.99
N ALA A 3 -30.19 -4.46 -25.24
CA ALA A 3 -29.24 -4.82 -24.20
C ALA A 3 -29.22 -3.67 -23.18
N ALA A 4 -29.80 -3.90 -22.00
CA ALA A 4 -29.78 -2.92 -20.93
C ALA A 4 -28.32 -2.57 -20.61
N SER A 5 -27.95 -1.30 -20.80
CA SER A 5 -26.65 -0.78 -20.38
C SER A 5 -26.44 -1.11 -18.89
N PRO A 6 -25.25 -1.62 -18.50
CA PRO A 6 -25.00 -1.93 -17.11
C PRO A 6 -25.18 -0.68 -16.23
N SER A 7 -25.93 -0.80 -15.14
CA SER A 7 -26.09 0.28 -14.16
C SER A 7 -24.72 0.60 -13.51
N ALA A 8 -24.51 1.84 -13.07
CA ALA A 8 -23.24 2.26 -12.47
C ALA A 8 -22.83 1.40 -11.25
N ALA A 9 -23.80 0.87 -10.49
CA ALA A 9 -23.57 -0.08 -9.40
C ALA A 9 -22.92 -1.38 -9.89
N SER A 10 -23.40 -1.93 -11.01
CA SER A 10 -22.82 -3.15 -11.62
C SER A 10 -21.41 -2.93 -12.17
N THR A 11 -21.08 -1.70 -12.61
CA THR A 11 -19.74 -1.35 -13.07
C THR A 11 -18.75 -1.24 -11.91
N ALA A 12 -19.08 -0.53 -10.83
CA ALA A 12 -18.22 -0.39 -9.66
C ALA A 12 -17.90 -1.74 -9.01
N GLU A 13 -18.89 -2.63 -8.88
CA GLU A 13 -18.69 -3.98 -8.35
C GLU A 13 -17.68 -4.79 -9.19
N ARG A 14 -17.85 -4.80 -10.51
CA ARG A 14 -16.94 -5.51 -11.43
C ARG A 14 -15.52 -4.93 -11.40
N VAL A 15 -15.38 -3.61 -11.39
CA VAL A 15 -14.10 -2.92 -11.25
C VAL A 15 -13.42 -3.32 -9.94
N SER A 16 -14.15 -3.34 -8.82
CA SER A 16 -13.64 -3.77 -7.52
C SER A 16 -13.13 -5.21 -7.54
N VAL A 17 -13.86 -6.13 -8.18
CA VAL A 17 -13.42 -7.53 -8.37
C VAL A 17 -12.12 -7.60 -9.17
N PHE A 18 -12.02 -6.88 -10.29
CA PHE A 18 -10.80 -6.86 -11.09
C PHE A 18 -9.60 -6.33 -10.31
N ILE A 19 -9.76 -5.23 -9.56
CA ILE A 19 -8.70 -4.68 -8.69
C ILE A 19 -8.29 -5.71 -7.63
N LYS A 20 -9.25 -6.38 -7.00
CA LYS A 20 -9.00 -7.38 -5.95
C LYS A 20 -8.09 -8.52 -6.43
N TYR A 21 -8.27 -8.96 -7.69
CA TYR A 21 -7.50 -10.04 -8.30
C TYR A 21 -6.31 -9.56 -9.15
N GLY A 22 -5.99 -8.26 -9.12
CA GLY A 22 -4.84 -7.71 -9.82
C GLY A 22 -5.02 -7.57 -11.34
N GLN A 23 -6.27 -7.58 -11.83
CA GLN A 23 -6.63 -7.37 -13.23
C GLN A 23 -6.82 -5.88 -13.52
N TRP A 24 -5.79 -5.06 -13.26
CA TRP A 24 -5.91 -3.59 -13.29
C TRP A 24 -6.17 -3.02 -14.69
N ASP A 25 -5.69 -3.67 -15.74
CA ASP A 25 -5.98 -3.24 -17.12
C ASP A 25 -7.46 -3.44 -17.48
N LEU A 26 -8.05 -4.57 -17.07
CA LEU A 26 -9.50 -4.81 -17.23
C LEU A 26 -10.33 -3.83 -16.40
N ALA A 27 -9.88 -3.52 -15.17
CA ALA A 27 -10.51 -2.48 -14.35
C ALA A 27 -10.52 -1.12 -15.06
N ARG A 28 -9.37 -0.72 -15.61
CA ARG A 28 -9.20 0.53 -16.37
C ARG A 28 -10.06 0.59 -17.62
N GLU A 29 -10.16 -0.50 -18.37
CA GLU A 29 -10.97 -0.55 -19.60
C GLU A 29 -12.47 -0.46 -19.29
N LEU A 30 -12.89 -0.97 -18.14
CA LEU A 30 -14.29 -0.97 -17.74
C LEU A 30 -14.76 0.39 -17.19
N ILE A 31 -13.90 1.15 -16.51
CA ILE A 31 -14.28 2.42 -15.86
C ILE A 31 -14.92 3.45 -16.84
N PRO A 32 -14.37 3.70 -18.05
CA PRO A 32 -14.97 4.62 -19.02
C PRO A 32 -16.38 4.22 -19.49
N THR A 33 -16.79 2.97 -19.30
CA THR A 33 -18.13 2.50 -19.69
C THR A 33 -19.23 2.88 -18.70
N ALA A 34 -18.87 3.42 -17.53
CA ALA A 34 -19.84 3.86 -16.53
C ALA A 34 -20.59 5.11 -17.01
N VAL A 35 -21.92 5.08 -16.89
CA VAL A 35 -22.81 6.19 -17.30
C VAL A 35 -22.53 7.48 -16.52
N THR A 36 -22.14 7.38 -15.25
CA THR A 36 -21.79 8.52 -14.39
C THR A 36 -20.63 8.15 -13.47
N LYS A 37 -19.59 8.98 -13.39
CA LYS A 37 -18.52 8.80 -12.40
C LYS A 37 -18.98 9.28 -11.03
N SER A 38 -19.20 8.33 -10.12
CA SER A 38 -19.49 8.58 -8.71
C SER A 38 -18.19 8.57 -7.89
N ALA A 39 -18.23 9.11 -6.66
CA ALA A 39 -17.07 9.13 -5.78
C ALA A 39 -16.50 7.71 -5.51
N PRO A 40 -17.31 6.65 -5.28
CA PRO A 40 -16.79 5.29 -5.19
C PRO A 40 -16.08 4.81 -6.45
N LEU A 41 -16.59 5.16 -7.64
CA LEU A 41 -15.95 4.76 -8.89
C LEU A 41 -14.63 5.50 -9.13
N TYR A 42 -14.55 6.80 -8.80
CA TYR A 42 -13.29 7.54 -8.81
C TYR A 42 -12.26 6.96 -7.83
N LEU A 43 -12.69 6.50 -6.66
CA LEU A 43 -11.78 5.85 -5.71
C LEU A 43 -11.22 4.53 -6.28
N LEU A 44 -12.09 3.70 -6.86
CA LEU A 44 -11.67 2.45 -7.50
C LEU A 44 -10.72 2.71 -8.67
N GLU A 45 -11.01 3.72 -9.49
CA GLU A 45 -10.12 4.17 -10.57
C GLU A 45 -8.75 4.57 -10.03
N ALA A 46 -8.72 5.40 -8.98
CA ALA A 46 -7.47 5.83 -8.36
C ALA A 46 -6.66 4.64 -7.81
N GLN A 47 -7.33 3.68 -7.17
CA GLN A 47 -6.71 2.47 -6.65
C GLN A 47 -6.16 1.56 -7.78
N ALA A 48 -6.90 1.44 -8.89
CA ALA A 48 -6.47 0.66 -10.06
C ALA A 48 -5.20 1.25 -10.68
N PHE A 49 -5.20 2.55 -10.96
CA PHE A 49 -4.04 3.24 -11.52
C PHE A 49 -2.84 3.19 -10.57
N HIS A 50 -3.05 3.45 -9.26
CA HIS A 50 -1.98 3.35 -8.27
C HIS A 50 -1.37 1.95 -8.25
N ALA A 51 -2.19 0.91 -8.24
CA ALA A 51 -1.71 -0.47 -8.18
C ALA A 51 -0.99 -0.89 -9.48
N ARG A 52 -1.52 -0.48 -10.64
CA ARG A 52 -0.91 -0.76 -11.95
C ARG A 52 0.46 -0.11 -12.10
N ALA A 53 0.66 1.09 -11.56
CA ALA A 53 1.95 1.78 -11.62
C ALA A 53 3.13 0.97 -11.07
N PHE A 54 2.91 -0.06 -10.25
CA PHE A 54 3.97 -0.95 -9.74
C PHE A 54 4.25 -2.18 -10.63
N PHE A 55 3.43 -2.44 -11.66
CA PHE A 55 3.53 -3.61 -12.56
C PHE A 55 3.48 -3.28 -14.05
N GLY A 56 3.05 -2.08 -14.41
CA GLY A 56 3.08 -1.59 -15.78
C GLY A 56 4.50 -1.34 -16.27
N ASN A 57 4.66 -1.13 -17.57
CA ASN A 57 5.93 -0.72 -18.15
C ASN A 57 6.35 0.65 -17.59
N ASP A 58 7.65 0.84 -17.35
CA ASP A 58 8.19 2.06 -16.71
C ASP A 58 7.78 3.37 -17.41
N GLN A 59 7.44 3.32 -18.71
CA GLN A 59 7.02 4.48 -19.49
C GLN A 59 5.64 5.07 -19.11
N ASP A 60 4.71 4.28 -18.55
CA ASP A 60 3.36 4.77 -18.14
C ASP A 60 3.19 4.83 -16.61
N ARG A 61 4.23 4.44 -15.86
CA ARG A 61 4.18 4.38 -14.38
C ARG A 61 3.86 5.74 -13.75
N ASP A 62 4.56 6.79 -14.17
CA ASP A 62 4.38 8.11 -13.57
C ASP A 62 3.05 8.74 -14.01
N GLY A 63 2.62 8.49 -15.26
CA GLY A 63 1.30 8.88 -15.76
C GLY A 63 0.16 8.20 -14.99
N ASP A 64 0.30 6.93 -14.65
CA ASP A 64 -0.65 6.21 -13.81
C ASP A 64 -0.72 6.76 -12.39
N MET A 65 0.43 7.08 -11.79
CA MET A 65 0.43 7.71 -10.48
C MET A 65 -0.23 9.10 -10.54
N GLN A 66 -0.04 9.88 -11.60
CA GLN A 66 -0.74 11.17 -11.76
C GLN A 66 -2.26 10.98 -11.84
N ARG A 67 -2.74 10.07 -12.69
CA ARG A 67 -4.18 9.72 -12.79
C ARG A 67 -4.74 9.23 -11.46
N ALA A 68 -3.97 8.46 -10.70
CA ALA A 68 -4.37 8.02 -9.36
C ALA A 68 -4.53 9.20 -8.39
N CYS A 69 -3.62 10.18 -8.42
CA CYS A 69 -3.74 11.41 -7.64
C CYS A 69 -4.97 12.23 -8.03
N GLU A 70 -5.24 12.38 -9.34
CA GLU A 70 -6.39 13.11 -9.86
C GLU A 70 -7.71 12.45 -9.45
N GLY A 71 -7.84 11.14 -9.62
CA GLY A 71 -9.01 10.37 -9.20
C GLY A 71 -9.26 10.48 -7.70
N ALA A 72 -8.23 10.35 -6.87
CA ALA A 72 -8.35 10.52 -5.43
C ALA A 72 -8.75 11.96 -5.05
N GLN A 73 -8.25 12.98 -5.76
CA GLN A 73 -8.66 14.37 -5.53
C GLN A 73 -10.12 14.61 -5.88
N ALA A 74 -10.62 14.01 -6.96
CA ALA A 74 -12.03 14.10 -7.33
C ALA A 74 -12.91 13.57 -6.19
N VAL A 75 -12.55 12.44 -5.59
CA VAL A 75 -13.26 11.89 -4.41
C VAL A 75 -13.21 12.85 -3.22
N ILE A 76 -12.03 13.40 -2.90
CA ILE A 76 -11.87 14.35 -1.80
C ILE A 76 -12.77 15.58 -2.02
N ASN A 77 -12.79 16.15 -3.22
CA ASN A 77 -13.62 17.31 -3.56
C ASN A 77 -15.12 16.99 -3.43
N MET A 78 -15.55 15.80 -3.85
CA MET A 78 -16.93 15.34 -3.76
C MET A 78 -17.35 15.05 -2.31
N ALA A 79 -16.47 14.46 -1.50
CA ALA A 79 -16.75 14.12 -0.10
C ALA A 79 -16.71 15.34 0.84
N SER A 80 -16.01 16.41 0.44
CA SER A 80 -15.91 17.66 1.22
C SER A 80 -17.22 18.47 1.30
N THR A 81 -18.21 18.13 0.46
CA THR A 81 -19.48 18.87 0.34
C THR A 81 -20.69 18.12 0.91
N ALA A 82 -20.54 16.85 1.32
CA ALA A 82 -21.61 16.01 1.84
C ALA A 82 -21.18 15.34 3.16
N SER A 83 -22.02 15.43 4.21
CA SER A 83 -21.72 14.90 5.55
C SER A 83 -21.61 13.37 5.66
N ALA A 84 -21.78 12.61 4.56
CA ALA A 84 -22.16 11.20 4.63
C ALA A 84 -21.08 10.18 4.24
N ASP A 85 -19.86 10.56 3.83
CA ASP A 85 -18.88 9.56 3.38
C ASP A 85 -17.44 9.78 3.87
N GLN A 86 -17.30 9.90 5.19
CA GLN A 86 -16.01 10.05 5.87
C GLN A 86 -15.07 8.85 5.63
N ALA A 87 -15.61 7.64 5.49
CA ALA A 87 -14.83 6.45 5.18
C ALA A 87 -14.23 6.51 3.76
N LEU A 88 -15.01 6.93 2.77
CA LEU A 88 -14.51 7.14 1.42
C LEU A 88 -13.49 8.29 1.34
N LEU A 89 -13.73 9.39 2.07
CA LEU A 89 -12.78 10.49 2.22
C LEU A 89 -11.44 9.99 2.76
N ALA A 90 -11.45 9.22 3.85
CA ALA A 90 -10.24 8.67 4.43
C ALA A 90 -9.48 7.77 3.44
N GLN A 91 -10.19 6.87 2.73
CA GLN A 91 -9.56 6.01 1.73
C GLN A 91 -8.95 6.82 0.56
N ALA A 92 -9.63 7.87 0.09
CA ALA A 92 -9.11 8.74 -0.96
C ALA A 92 -7.86 9.51 -0.50
N LEU A 93 -7.87 10.04 0.73
CA LEU A 93 -6.72 10.69 1.33
C LEU A 93 -5.53 9.74 1.46
N LEU A 94 -5.75 8.48 1.88
CA LEU A 94 -4.69 7.47 1.94
C LEU A 94 -4.11 7.17 0.55
N VAL A 95 -4.95 6.96 -0.48
CA VAL A 95 -4.49 6.73 -1.85
C VAL A 95 -3.70 7.93 -2.36
N ARG A 96 -4.20 9.15 -2.17
CA ARG A 96 -3.51 10.37 -2.58
C ARG A 96 -2.16 10.51 -1.89
N ALA A 97 -2.11 10.36 -0.56
CA ALA A 97 -0.88 10.47 0.21
C ALA A 97 0.19 9.47 -0.24
N ASN A 98 -0.19 8.20 -0.40
CA ASN A 98 0.74 7.16 -0.86
C ASN A 98 1.24 7.43 -2.27
N THR A 99 0.36 7.89 -3.16
CA THR A 99 0.71 8.19 -4.56
C THR A 99 1.66 9.38 -4.65
N LEU A 100 1.38 10.47 -3.95
CA LEU A 100 2.25 11.65 -3.90
C LEU A 100 3.63 11.32 -3.33
N ALA A 101 3.72 10.47 -2.30
CA ALA A 101 5.01 10.04 -1.75
C ALA A 101 5.86 9.25 -2.76
N ASN A 102 5.22 8.37 -3.53
CA ASN A 102 5.90 7.61 -4.58
C ASN A 102 6.33 8.50 -5.76
N LEU A 103 5.47 9.43 -6.18
CA LEU A 103 5.80 10.42 -7.21
C LEU A 103 6.96 11.31 -6.77
N ALA A 104 6.95 11.83 -5.55
CA ALA A 104 8.00 12.71 -5.03
C ALA A 104 9.39 12.04 -5.01
N SER A 105 9.43 10.72 -4.88
CA SER A 105 10.68 9.94 -4.88
C SER A 105 11.26 9.72 -6.28
N ARG A 106 10.51 10.02 -7.35
CA ARG A 106 10.85 9.66 -8.73
C ARG A 106 10.80 10.83 -9.71
N VAL A 107 9.81 11.69 -9.55
CA VAL A 107 9.46 12.77 -10.48
C VAL A 107 9.85 14.11 -9.87
N LYS A 108 10.68 14.88 -10.58
CA LYS A 108 11.29 16.12 -10.07
C LYS A 108 10.24 17.14 -9.64
N GLU A 109 9.18 17.26 -10.43
CA GLU A 109 8.06 18.19 -10.24
C GLU A 109 7.30 17.91 -8.94
N PHE A 110 7.27 16.64 -8.49
CA PHE A 110 6.54 16.22 -7.31
C PHE A 110 7.37 16.22 -6.02
N LYS A 111 8.65 16.60 -6.06
CA LYS A 111 9.50 16.64 -4.85
C LYS A 111 8.94 17.53 -3.74
N GLY A 112 8.18 18.58 -4.10
CA GLY A 112 7.50 19.46 -3.16
C GLY A 112 6.22 18.88 -2.55
N SER A 113 5.71 17.76 -3.07
CA SER A 113 4.40 17.20 -2.69
C SER A 113 4.41 16.39 -1.38
N LEU A 114 5.57 16.18 -0.75
CA LEU A 114 5.64 15.41 0.50
C LEU A 114 4.95 16.11 1.68
N GLY A 115 4.91 17.45 1.69
CA GLY A 115 4.13 18.20 2.68
C GLY A 115 2.64 17.89 2.55
N GLU A 116 2.12 17.90 1.33
CA GLU A 116 0.74 17.54 1.03
C GLU A 116 0.42 16.08 1.37
N ALA A 117 1.30 15.14 1.02
CA ALA A 117 1.16 13.74 1.39
C ALA A 117 1.08 13.55 2.91
N THR A 118 1.87 14.32 3.66
CA THR A 118 1.88 14.30 5.14
C THR A 118 0.55 14.81 5.70
N SER A 119 0.04 15.94 5.19
CA SER A 119 -1.26 16.48 5.61
C SER A 119 -2.40 15.51 5.31
N ALA A 120 -2.39 14.91 4.11
CA ALA A 120 -3.43 13.96 3.70
C ALA A 120 -3.45 12.69 4.57
N VAL A 121 -2.29 12.10 4.89
CA VAL A 121 -2.26 10.91 5.76
C VAL A 121 -2.68 11.24 7.20
N GLN A 122 -2.36 12.44 7.69
CA GLN A 122 -2.76 12.89 9.03
C GLN A 122 -4.28 13.11 9.11
N GLN A 123 -4.86 13.73 8.08
CA GLN A 123 -6.31 13.89 8.00
C GLN A 123 -7.02 12.53 7.92
N ALA A 124 -6.54 11.61 7.07
CA ALA A 124 -7.10 10.26 6.98
C ALA A 124 -7.04 9.52 8.32
N GLU A 125 -5.91 9.61 9.04
CA GLU A 125 -5.75 9.00 10.35
C GLU A 125 -6.76 9.54 11.37
N SER A 126 -6.98 10.86 11.39
CA SER A 126 -7.97 11.49 12.29
C SER A 126 -9.37 10.91 12.03
N VAL A 127 -9.78 10.90 10.77
CA VAL A 127 -11.09 10.39 10.36
C VAL A 127 -11.24 8.90 10.71
N LEU A 128 -10.23 8.07 10.42
CA LEU A 128 -10.29 6.62 10.72
C LEU A 128 -10.37 6.34 12.22
N LYS A 129 -9.69 7.15 13.05
CA LYS A 129 -9.78 7.04 14.52
C LYS A 129 -11.17 7.40 15.02
N GLU A 130 -11.78 8.45 14.49
CA GLU A 130 -13.14 8.86 14.85
C GLU A 130 -14.18 7.80 14.45
N LEU A 131 -14.02 7.19 13.28
CA LEU A 131 -14.88 6.10 12.80
C LEU A 131 -14.62 4.76 13.51
N ALA A 132 -13.58 4.67 14.35
CA ALA A 132 -13.09 3.41 14.94
C ALA A 132 -12.80 2.31 13.90
N GLU A 133 -12.40 2.70 12.69
CA GLU A 133 -12.14 1.79 11.58
C GLU A 133 -10.75 1.15 11.69
N PRO A 134 -10.61 -0.17 11.46
CA PRO A 134 -9.35 -0.89 11.64
C PRO A 134 -8.28 -0.51 10.61
N ASP A 135 -8.60 0.28 9.57
CA ASP A 135 -7.62 0.66 8.53
C ASP A 135 -6.68 1.82 8.96
N VAL A 136 -6.76 2.28 10.22
CA VAL A 136 -5.77 3.21 10.81
C VAL A 136 -4.33 2.68 10.69
N ALA A 137 -4.16 1.35 10.73
CA ALA A 137 -2.88 0.69 10.49
C ALA A 137 -2.29 1.00 9.10
N ASN A 138 -3.13 1.16 8.07
CA ASN A 138 -2.71 1.55 6.74
C ASN A 138 -2.19 2.99 6.69
N ALA A 139 -2.76 3.90 7.49
CA ALA A 139 -2.23 5.26 7.64
C ALA A 139 -0.80 5.26 8.20
N TYR A 140 -0.53 4.42 9.21
CA TYR A 140 0.82 4.25 9.76
C TYR A 140 1.81 3.75 8.72
N ARG A 141 1.41 2.74 7.92
CA ARG A 141 2.20 2.23 6.79
C ARG A 141 2.51 3.34 5.79
N ILE A 142 1.53 4.14 5.39
CA ILE A 142 1.72 5.22 4.41
C ILE A 142 2.62 6.32 4.97
N ARG A 143 2.52 6.65 6.26
CA ARG A 143 3.47 7.55 6.93
C ARG A 143 4.90 7.02 6.90
N GLY A 144 5.09 5.71 6.99
CA GLY A 144 6.39 5.07 6.76
C GLY A 144 6.92 5.32 5.33
N VAL A 145 6.07 5.16 4.32
CA VAL A 145 6.42 5.45 2.90
C VAL A 145 6.78 6.92 2.71
N ILE A 146 6.02 7.85 3.30
CA ILE A 146 6.30 9.29 3.25
C ILE A 146 7.67 9.60 3.88
N ASN A 147 7.99 8.99 5.02
CA ASN A 147 9.28 9.20 5.67
C ASN A 147 10.44 8.60 4.90
N GLN A 148 10.21 7.50 4.18
CA GLN A 148 11.20 6.94 3.26
C GLN A 148 11.45 7.89 2.08
N ALA A 149 10.41 8.52 1.54
CA ALA A 149 10.54 9.54 0.51
C ALA A 149 11.29 10.78 1.03
N TRP A 150 11.02 11.23 2.27
CA TRP A 150 11.80 12.29 2.90
C TRP A 150 13.27 11.93 3.05
N HIS A 151 13.58 10.71 3.50
CA HIS A 151 14.96 10.22 3.57
C HIS A 151 15.65 10.23 2.20
N HIS A 152 14.94 9.81 1.15
CA HIS A 152 15.49 9.82 -0.21
C HIS A 152 15.85 11.25 -0.68
N LEU A 153 15.02 12.24 -0.36
CA LEU A 153 15.29 13.64 -0.74
C LEU A 153 16.32 14.32 0.17
N ARG A 154 16.35 13.95 1.45
CA ARG A 154 17.21 14.53 2.49
C ARG A 154 17.67 13.42 3.44
N PRO A 155 18.78 12.73 3.10
CA PRO A 155 19.28 11.61 3.89
C PRO A 155 19.59 12.06 5.33
N ASP A 156 18.87 11.46 6.28
CA ASP A 156 19.04 11.64 7.72
C ASP A 156 18.61 10.32 8.40
N ASP A 157 19.42 9.83 9.34
CA ASP A 157 19.18 8.62 10.14
C ASP A 157 17.87 8.70 10.94
N LYS A 158 17.44 9.91 11.32
CA LYS A 158 16.17 10.12 12.00
C LYS A 158 15.00 9.60 11.16
N TRP A 159 15.04 9.77 9.84
CA TRP A 159 14.00 9.27 8.97
C TRP A 159 13.97 7.75 8.96
N LEU A 160 15.12 7.07 8.84
CA LEU A 160 15.17 5.61 8.81
C LEU A 160 14.59 4.99 10.09
N ARG A 161 14.91 5.57 11.27
CA ARG A 161 14.29 5.16 12.54
C ARG A 161 12.77 5.35 12.52
N GLN A 162 12.29 6.47 12.01
CA GLN A 162 10.85 6.75 11.95
C GLN A 162 10.14 5.87 10.91
N VAL A 163 10.78 5.52 9.80
CA VAL A 163 10.27 4.58 8.80
C VAL A 163 10.02 3.22 9.44
N GLN A 164 11.02 2.68 10.14
CA GLN A 164 10.89 1.40 10.86
C GLN A 164 9.77 1.44 11.89
N LYS A 165 9.74 2.49 12.73
CA LYS A 165 8.71 2.68 13.75
C LYS A 165 7.30 2.68 13.14
N ASN A 166 7.10 3.36 12.01
CA ASN A 166 5.81 3.43 11.36
C ASN A 166 5.37 2.07 10.78
N PHE A 167 6.27 1.31 10.16
CA PHE A 167 5.93 -0.01 9.63
C PHE A 167 5.64 -1.01 10.77
N LEU A 168 6.38 -0.97 11.87
CA LEU A 168 6.09 -1.79 13.05
C LEU A 168 4.76 -1.41 13.70
N ALA A 169 4.47 -0.11 13.83
CA ALA A 169 3.19 0.34 14.35
C ALA A 169 2.03 -0.15 13.48
N ALA A 170 2.18 -0.16 12.15
CA ALA A 170 1.18 -0.73 11.26
C ALA A 170 0.98 -2.24 11.49
N ILE A 171 2.08 -3.01 11.60
CA ILE A 171 2.03 -4.46 11.83
C ILE A 171 1.32 -4.77 13.16
N ARG A 172 1.77 -4.15 14.26
CA ARG A 172 1.19 -4.35 15.59
C ARG A 172 -0.29 -3.98 15.65
N GLU A 173 -0.69 -2.93 14.93
CA GLU A 173 -2.10 -2.55 14.89
C GLU A 173 -2.93 -3.61 14.14
N TYR A 174 -2.44 -4.17 13.04
CA TYR A 174 -3.11 -5.31 12.40
C TYR A 174 -3.18 -6.56 13.29
N GLU A 175 -2.12 -6.87 14.04
CA GLU A 175 -2.09 -7.97 15.00
C GLU A 175 -3.11 -7.77 16.13
N ARG A 176 -3.13 -6.57 16.72
CA ARG A 176 -4.04 -6.19 17.80
C ARG A 176 -5.51 -6.38 17.44
N HIS A 177 -5.87 -6.15 16.18
CA HIS A 177 -7.24 -6.32 15.65
C HIS A 177 -7.50 -7.71 15.05
N GLY A 178 -6.54 -8.64 15.10
CA GLY A 178 -6.68 -9.96 14.48
C GLY A 178 -6.85 -9.93 12.96
N LYS A 179 -6.34 -8.88 12.30
CA LYS A 179 -6.46 -8.67 10.85
C LYS A 179 -5.24 -9.08 10.05
N GLU A 180 -4.22 -9.60 10.72
CA GLU A 180 -2.91 -9.93 10.12
C GLU A 180 -3.04 -10.73 8.81
N GLU A 181 -3.72 -11.87 8.84
CA GLU A 181 -3.84 -12.77 7.68
C GLU A 181 -4.84 -12.30 6.62
N SER A 182 -5.84 -11.51 7.02
CA SER A 182 -6.90 -11.02 6.12
C SER A 182 -6.53 -9.72 5.40
N SER A 183 -5.59 -8.95 5.94
CA SER A 183 -5.21 -7.64 5.41
C SER A 183 -4.04 -7.74 4.45
N LYS A 184 -4.31 -7.48 3.16
CA LYS A 184 -3.24 -7.32 2.16
C LYS A 184 -2.23 -6.24 2.57
N TRP A 185 -2.63 -5.23 3.33
CA TRP A 185 -1.78 -4.14 3.79
C TRP A 185 -0.83 -4.56 4.91
N CYS A 186 -1.20 -5.55 5.73
CA CYS A 186 -0.26 -6.14 6.70
C CYS A 186 0.91 -6.82 5.98
N ALA A 187 0.62 -7.54 4.90
CA ALA A 187 1.67 -8.10 4.02
C ALA A 187 2.55 -6.99 3.40
N VAL A 188 1.97 -5.86 2.97
CA VAL A 188 2.76 -4.72 2.45
C VAL A 188 3.64 -4.10 3.53
N SER A 189 3.17 -3.98 4.77
CA SER A 189 3.99 -3.46 5.88
C SER A 189 5.22 -4.35 6.15
N HIS A 190 5.05 -5.68 6.10
CA HIS A 190 6.15 -6.62 6.19
C HIS A 190 7.13 -6.49 5.02
N TRP A 191 6.62 -6.40 3.78
CA TRP A 191 7.44 -6.17 2.61
C TRP A 191 8.25 -4.86 2.72
N ASN A 192 7.61 -3.77 3.17
CA ASN A 192 8.27 -2.49 3.33
C ASN A 192 9.37 -2.55 4.41
N MET A 193 9.15 -3.29 5.50
CA MET A 193 10.19 -3.53 6.49
C MET A 193 11.36 -4.33 5.92
N TYR A 194 11.09 -5.37 5.12
CA TYR A 194 12.13 -6.10 4.38
C TYR A 194 13.00 -5.15 3.54
N ILE A 195 12.40 -4.28 2.73
CA ILE A 195 13.13 -3.32 1.88
C ILE A 195 14.05 -2.41 2.71
N ILE A 196 13.55 -1.88 3.82
CA ILE A 196 14.35 -0.98 4.67
C ILE A 196 15.46 -1.73 5.41
N LEU A 197 15.21 -2.94 5.89
CA LEU A 197 16.23 -3.74 6.53
C LEU A 197 17.35 -4.12 5.55
N GLN A 198 17.03 -4.35 4.28
CA GLN A 198 18.05 -4.51 3.24
C GLN A 198 18.90 -3.25 3.07
N SER A 199 18.29 -2.06 3.00
CA SER A 199 19.05 -0.80 2.90
C SER A 199 19.95 -0.52 4.13
N LEU A 200 19.65 -1.16 5.26
CA LEU A 200 20.40 -1.06 6.51
C LEU A 200 21.40 -2.22 6.69
N ASN A 201 21.60 -3.07 5.67
CA ASN A 201 22.45 -4.26 5.73
C ASN A 201 22.08 -5.24 6.87
N ARG A 202 20.78 -5.31 7.22
CA ARG A 202 20.24 -6.23 8.24
C ARG A 202 19.57 -7.43 7.57
N GLU A 203 20.34 -8.16 6.78
CA GLU A 203 19.85 -9.20 5.86
C GLU A 203 19.06 -10.31 6.55
N LYS A 204 19.56 -10.84 7.68
CA LYS A 204 18.90 -11.91 8.43
C LYS A 204 17.48 -11.53 8.87
N ALA A 205 17.34 -10.34 9.47
CA ALA A 205 16.04 -9.83 9.88
C ALA A 205 15.14 -9.54 8.65
N ALA A 206 15.71 -9.01 7.56
CA ALA A 206 14.96 -8.71 6.35
C ALA A 206 14.27 -9.97 5.79
N VAL A 207 14.96 -11.11 5.76
CA VAL A 207 14.43 -12.38 5.26
C VAL A 207 13.18 -12.83 6.01
N SER A 208 13.15 -12.69 7.34
CA SER A 208 11.97 -13.03 8.15
C SER A 208 10.75 -12.21 7.74
N PHE A 209 10.94 -10.90 7.58
CA PHE A 209 9.87 -10.00 7.14
C PHE A 209 9.40 -10.36 5.72
N LEU A 210 10.31 -10.70 4.81
CA LEU A 210 9.92 -11.14 3.46
C LEU A 210 9.11 -12.44 3.48
N LYS A 211 9.55 -13.43 4.25
CA LYS A 211 8.81 -14.71 4.38
C LYS A 211 7.41 -14.50 4.93
N ARG A 212 7.27 -13.67 5.97
CA ARG A 212 5.95 -13.32 6.50
C ARG A 212 5.12 -12.52 5.50
N ALA A 213 5.73 -11.60 4.74
CA ALA A 213 5.05 -10.87 3.67
C ALA A 213 4.49 -11.81 2.60
N VAL A 214 5.24 -12.84 2.19
CA VAL A 214 4.79 -13.86 1.24
C VAL A 214 3.59 -14.63 1.77
N ASP A 215 3.69 -15.22 2.98
CA ASP A 215 2.63 -16.01 3.60
C ASP A 215 1.33 -15.19 3.75
N LEU A 216 1.44 -13.97 4.31
CA LEU A 216 0.29 -13.08 4.47
C LEU A 216 -0.31 -12.66 3.14
N ARG A 217 0.50 -12.42 2.10
CA ARG A 217 -0.01 -12.04 0.79
C ARG A 217 -0.75 -13.18 0.10
N GLU A 218 -0.22 -14.40 0.21
CA GLU A 218 -0.88 -15.62 -0.27
C GLU A 218 -2.24 -15.82 0.41
N LYS A 219 -2.32 -15.67 1.74
CA LYS A 219 -3.59 -15.76 2.49
C LYS A 219 -4.59 -14.68 2.10
N ALA A 220 -4.14 -13.42 1.97
CA ALA A 220 -5.02 -12.29 1.74
C ALA A 220 -5.55 -12.20 0.29
N GLN A 221 -4.77 -12.63 -0.71
CA GLN A 221 -5.10 -12.41 -2.13
C GLN A 221 -4.92 -13.63 -3.04
N GLY A 222 -4.41 -14.74 -2.51
CA GLY A 222 -4.16 -15.95 -3.27
C GLY A 222 -2.79 -15.97 -3.97
N TYR A 223 -2.44 -17.17 -4.40
CA TYR A 223 -1.15 -17.54 -4.99
C TYR A 223 -0.85 -16.83 -6.32
N GLU A 224 -1.86 -16.70 -7.19
CA GLU A 224 -1.71 -16.15 -8.54
C GLU A 224 -1.72 -14.61 -8.61
N HIS A 225 -2.02 -13.94 -7.50
CA HIS A 225 -2.08 -12.48 -7.48
C HIS A 225 -0.71 -11.89 -7.88
N PRO A 226 -0.63 -10.87 -8.77
CA PRO A 226 0.63 -10.29 -9.25
C PRO A 226 1.62 -9.90 -8.14
N TYR A 227 1.17 -9.19 -7.09
CA TYR A 227 1.99 -8.91 -5.90
C TYR A 227 2.51 -10.18 -5.20
N THR A 228 1.68 -11.21 -5.02
CA THR A 228 2.09 -12.48 -4.40
C THR A 228 3.22 -13.13 -5.20
N ARG A 229 3.08 -13.23 -6.53
CA ARG A 229 4.12 -13.77 -7.40
C ARG A 229 5.42 -12.96 -7.33
N SER A 230 5.32 -11.64 -7.24
CA SER A 230 6.47 -10.75 -7.08
C SER A 230 7.22 -11.02 -5.76
N TYR A 231 6.50 -11.10 -4.64
CA TYR A 231 7.12 -11.37 -3.33
C TYR A 231 7.81 -12.74 -3.29
N ARG A 232 7.17 -13.76 -3.87
CA ARG A 232 7.73 -15.12 -3.96
C ARG A 232 8.95 -15.18 -4.88
N ARG A 233 8.94 -14.44 -5.98
CA ARG A 233 10.12 -14.32 -6.85
C ARG A 233 11.29 -13.71 -6.09
N GLN A 234 11.05 -12.67 -5.30
CA GLN A 234 12.08 -12.06 -4.46
C GLN A 234 12.61 -13.05 -3.43
N LEU A 235 11.73 -13.80 -2.76
CA LEU A 235 12.13 -14.81 -1.79
C LEU A 235 12.99 -15.91 -2.43
N ARG A 236 12.58 -16.46 -3.58
CA ARG A 236 13.37 -17.45 -4.33
C ARG A 236 14.74 -16.93 -4.73
N SER A 237 14.83 -15.66 -5.14
CA SER A 237 16.12 -15.04 -5.47
C SER A 237 17.06 -15.03 -4.27
N LEU A 238 16.54 -14.74 -3.07
CA LEU A 238 17.32 -14.76 -1.83
C LEU A 238 17.71 -16.19 -1.42
N GLU A 239 16.81 -17.16 -1.60
CA GLU A 239 17.10 -18.58 -1.34
C GLU A 239 18.26 -19.10 -2.20
N VAL A 240 18.30 -18.72 -3.48
CA VAL A 240 19.40 -19.07 -4.39
C VAL A 240 20.72 -18.42 -3.95
N CYS A 241 20.69 -17.19 -3.44
CA CYS A 241 21.90 -16.48 -3.02
C CYS A 241 22.49 -16.97 -1.69
N MET A 242 21.66 -17.25 -0.67
CA MET A 242 22.11 -17.65 0.68
C MET A 242 22.24 -19.17 0.87
N GLY A 243 21.50 -19.98 0.10
CA GLY A 243 21.43 -21.43 0.26
C GLY A 243 20.53 -21.90 1.43
N ASP A 244 20.10 -23.15 1.36
CA ASP A 244 19.05 -23.72 2.23
C ASP A 244 19.41 -23.74 3.72
N ALA A 245 20.67 -24.02 4.05
CA ALA A 245 21.11 -24.15 5.45
C ALA A 245 21.05 -22.81 6.19
N GLU A 246 21.55 -21.74 5.56
CA GLU A 246 21.49 -20.39 6.09
C GLU A 246 20.03 -19.92 6.22
N MET A 247 19.21 -20.19 5.20
CA MET A 247 17.80 -19.83 5.21
C MET A 247 16.99 -20.53 6.31
N LYS A 248 17.28 -21.80 6.61
CA LYS A 248 16.65 -22.52 7.73
C LYS A 248 17.08 -21.96 9.08
N GLN A 249 18.37 -21.66 9.24
CA GLN A 249 18.91 -21.09 10.47
C GLN A 249 18.30 -19.72 10.78
N ILE A 250 18.14 -18.87 9.76
CA ILE A 250 17.49 -17.55 9.92
C ILE A 250 16.06 -17.73 10.42
N VAL A 251 15.25 -18.56 9.76
CA VAL A 251 13.84 -18.77 10.13
C VAL A 251 13.66 -19.27 11.56
N GLN A 252 14.49 -20.23 11.98
CA GLN A 252 14.37 -20.84 13.31
C GLN A 252 14.66 -19.84 14.44
N ASN A 253 15.58 -18.90 14.23
CA ASN A 253 15.95 -17.91 15.24
C ASN A 253 14.99 -16.71 15.31
N GLU A 254 14.15 -16.55 14.30
CA GLU A 254 13.32 -15.37 14.06
C GLU A 254 11.84 -15.59 14.43
N LEU A 255 11.50 -16.74 15.02
CA LEU A 255 10.16 -17.00 15.58
C LEU A 255 9.86 -16.05 16.76
N HIS A 256 9.31 -14.90 16.40
CA HIS A 256 8.57 -13.89 17.16
C HIS A 256 9.19 -13.35 18.45
N LYS A 257 9.80 -12.17 18.32
CA LYS A 257 9.54 -10.96 19.13
C LYS A 257 10.23 -9.79 18.42
N TYR A 258 9.48 -8.96 17.70
CA TYR A 258 10.02 -7.77 17.00
C TYR A 258 10.82 -6.86 17.94
N ASP A 259 10.48 -6.85 19.23
CA ASP A 259 11.21 -6.15 20.29
C ASP A 259 12.69 -6.57 20.41
N ARG A 260 13.09 -7.75 19.93
CA ARG A 260 14.50 -8.18 19.92
C ARG A 260 15.34 -7.44 18.88
N TYR A 261 14.74 -7.03 17.76
CA TYR A 261 15.47 -6.36 16.67
C TYR A 261 15.57 -4.85 16.86
N PHE A 262 14.59 -4.28 17.56
CA PHE A 262 14.43 -2.84 17.67
C PHE A 262 14.53 -2.33 19.12
N GLY A 263 14.41 -3.20 20.14
CA GLY A 263 14.39 -2.84 21.55
C GLY A 263 12.96 -2.61 22.08
N PRO A 264 12.74 -2.68 23.41
CA PRO A 264 11.42 -2.39 23.99
C PRO A 264 11.04 -0.91 23.76
N GLY A 265 9.81 -0.67 23.30
CA GLY A 265 9.26 0.69 23.14
C GLY A 265 9.47 1.38 21.78
N PHE A 266 10.03 0.67 20.79
CA PHE A 266 10.01 1.10 19.37
C PHE A 266 8.71 0.74 18.71
#